data_AF-A0A133UNF5-F1
#
_entry.id   AF-A0A133UNF5-F1
#
_cell.length_a   1.000
_cell.length_b   1.000
_cell.length_c   1.000
_cell.angle_alpha   90.00
_cell.angle_beta   90.00
_cell.angle_gamma   90.00
#
_symmetry.space_group_name_H-M   'P 1'
#
loop_
_entity.id
_entity.type
_entity.pdbx_description
1 polymer ?
#
loop_
_entity_poly.entity_id
_entity_poly.type
_entity_poly.pdbx_seq_one_letter_code
_entity_poly.pdbx_strand_id
1 'polypeptide(L)'
;MVGFAWKDLERYETVKNAAQNAGRVPVFDPRLAYLKARLDQSLYEEGATAFVERSGSMLYSPGDYTRSKHKVGEIPVSKWDSKKGVKDTKHLEQGITARDIRENPEEYLLQLDYYRFKNLIDLDPPKGSTYVRAQSEPFNIEMELSEKRLINWLRHFNINEGNNYEPLQIHASGHACGPEIQDMIDAIEPKKLIPIHTESPEMFENGHGEVIEPEMGQNIEF
;
A
#
# COMPACT_ATOMS: atom_id res chain seq x y z
N MET A 1 -0.31 8.55 -10.27
CA MET A 1 0.20 7.57 -9.29
C MET A 1 -0.61 7.66 -8.01
N VAL A 2 -0.76 6.56 -7.29
CA VAL A 2 -1.47 6.52 -6.00
C VAL A 2 -0.72 5.64 -4.99
N GLY A 3 -0.57 6.12 -3.76
CA GLY A 3 0.03 5.35 -2.65
C GLY A 3 -1.04 4.83 -1.70
N PHE A 4 -1.13 3.51 -1.54
CA PHE A 4 -1.98 2.84 -0.56
C PHE A 4 -1.37 1.50 -0.13
N ALA A 5 -1.83 0.96 1.00
CA ALA A 5 -1.30 -0.28 1.55
C ALA A 5 -1.56 -1.48 0.63
N TRP A 6 -0.54 -2.31 0.39
CA TRP A 6 -0.63 -3.44 -0.54
C TRP A 6 -1.61 -4.56 -0.09
N LYS A 7 -2.02 -4.55 1.18
CA LYS A 7 -3.02 -5.48 1.74
C LYS A 7 -4.46 -4.98 1.63
N ASP A 8 -4.66 -3.73 1.24
CA ASP A 8 -5.98 -3.10 1.16
C ASP A 8 -6.65 -3.45 -0.17
N LEU A 9 -7.45 -4.52 -0.15
CA LEU A 9 -8.17 -5.02 -1.33
C LEU A 9 -9.41 -4.17 -1.67
N GLU A 10 -9.97 -3.42 -0.73
CA GLU A 10 -11.07 -2.49 -1.02
C GLU A 10 -10.54 -1.26 -1.77
N ARG A 11 -9.39 -0.74 -1.36
CA ARG A 11 -8.71 0.32 -2.09
C ARG A 11 -8.23 -0.13 -3.45
N TYR A 12 -7.79 -1.38 -3.57
CA TYR A 12 -7.51 -1.99 -4.86
C TYR A 12 -8.71 -1.88 -5.81
N GLU A 13 -9.91 -2.30 -5.38
CA GLU A 13 -11.13 -2.20 -6.19
C GLU A 13 -11.44 -0.75 -6.58
N THR A 14 -11.36 0.17 -5.62
CA THR A 14 -11.59 1.60 -5.84
C THR A 14 -10.63 2.19 -6.88
N VAL A 15 -9.34 1.91 -6.74
CA VAL A 15 -8.30 2.42 -7.65
C VAL A 15 -8.39 1.76 -9.02
N LYS A 16 -8.66 0.46 -9.09
CA LYS A 16 -8.87 -0.28 -10.35
C LYS A 16 -10.01 0.34 -11.14
N ASN A 17 -11.18 0.51 -10.51
CA ASN A 17 -12.36 1.08 -11.14
C ASN A 17 -12.11 2.54 -11.57
N ALA A 18 -11.45 3.34 -10.73
CA ALA A 18 -11.09 4.71 -11.07
C ALA A 18 -10.14 4.79 -12.28
N ALA A 19 -9.14 3.92 -12.36
CA ALA A 19 -8.23 3.84 -13.50
C ALA A 19 -8.98 3.50 -14.79
N GLN A 20 -9.81 2.45 -14.75
CA GLN A 20 -10.57 1.98 -15.91
C GLN A 20 -11.56 3.03 -16.41
N ASN A 21 -12.28 3.69 -15.49
CA ASN A 21 -13.19 4.79 -15.83
C ASN A 21 -12.47 6.00 -16.44
N ALA A 22 -11.21 6.22 -16.07
CA ALA A 22 -10.35 7.24 -16.67
C ALA A 22 -9.68 6.79 -17.99
N GLY A 23 -10.01 5.59 -18.50
CA GLY A 23 -9.41 5.03 -19.71
C GLY A 23 -7.94 4.62 -19.54
N ARG A 24 -7.50 4.34 -18.30
CA ARG A 24 -6.12 3.97 -17.97
C ARG A 24 -6.03 2.52 -17.51
N VAL A 25 -4.91 1.88 -17.82
CA VAL A 25 -4.55 0.55 -17.32
C VAL A 25 -4.09 0.67 -15.86
N PRO A 26 -4.77 0.05 -14.90
CA PRO A 26 -4.33 0.03 -13.52
C PRO A 26 -3.15 -0.92 -13.33
N VAL A 27 -2.10 -0.43 -12.66
CA VAL A 27 -0.83 -1.13 -12.45
C VAL A 27 -0.56 -1.22 -10.96
N PHE A 28 -0.48 -2.42 -10.40
CA PHE A 28 -0.43 -2.65 -8.96
C PHE A 28 0.92 -3.15 -8.44
N ASP A 29 1.14 -2.98 -7.13
CA ASP A 29 2.33 -3.45 -6.42
C ASP A 29 2.52 -4.97 -6.59
N PRO A 30 3.76 -5.47 -6.84
CA PRO A 30 4.05 -6.90 -6.91
C PRO A 30 3.51 -7.71 -5.71
N ARG A 31 3.51 -7.12 -4.50
CA ARG A 31 3.01 -7.73 -3.26
C ARG A 31 1.50 -7.94 -3.31
N LEU A 32 0.77 -6.97 -3.85
CA LEU A 32 -0.67 -7.07 -4.03
C LEU A 32 -0.99 -8.12 -5.09
N ALA A 33 -0.25 -8.12 -6.19
CA ALA A 33 -0.37 -9.15 -7.22
C ALA A 33 -0.16 -10.56 -6.68
N TYR A 34 0.88 -10.72 -5.85
CA TYR A 34 1.12 -11.96 -5.14
C TYR A 34 -0.03 -12.32 -4.19
N LEU A 35 -0.55 -11.37 -3.40
CA LEU A 35 -1.68 -11.60 -2.50
C LEU A 35 -2.92 -12.11 -3.25
N LYS A 36 -3.30 -11.45 -4.35
CA LYS A 36 -4.44 -11.90 -5.17
C LYS A 36 -4.21 -13.30 -5.75
N ALA A 37 -3.03 -13.59 -6.27
CA ALA A 37 -2.70 -14.93 -6.77
C ALA A 37 -2.77 -16.01 -5.67
N ARG A 38 -2.46 -15.66 -4.40
CA ARG A 38 -2.62 -16.57 -3.25
C ARG A 38 -4.07 -16.76 -2.81
N LEU A 39 -4.98 -15.90 -3.25
CA LEU A 39 -6.42 -16.01 -3.09
C LEU A 39 -7.09 -16.63 -4.33
N ASP A 40 -6.30 -17.23 -5.23
CA ASP A 40 -6.75 -17.80 -6.51
C ASP A 40 -7.46 -16.76 -7.41
N GLN A 41 -7.09 -15.49 -7.28
CA GLN A 41 -7.59 -14.38 -8.10
C GLN A 41 -6.48 -13.83 -9.02
N SER A 42 -6.82 -13.61 -10.29
CA SER A 42 -5.92 -13.00 -11.27
C SER A 42 -6.29 -11.54 -11.49
N LEU A 43 -5.40 -10.62 -11.13
CA LEU A 43 -5.60 -9.20 -11.47
C LEU A 43 -5.66 -8.96 -12.98
N TYR A 44 -5.06 -9.84 -13.79
CA TYR A 44 -5.04 -9.72 -15.25
C TYR A 44 -6.43 -9.96 -15.86
N GLU A 45 -7.20 -10.89 -15.27
CA GLU A 45 -8.58 -11.16 -15.67
C GLU A 45 -9.51 -9.99 -15.33
N GLU A 46 -9.10 -9.13 -14.39
CA GLU A 46 -9.82 -7.94 -13.97
C GLU A 46 -9.41 -6.68 -14.75
N GLY A 47 -8.63 -6.83 -15.82
CA GLY A 47 -8.16 -5.71 -16.64
C GLY A 47 -7.11 -4.84 -15.95
N ALA A 48 -6.38 -5.40 -14.99
CA ALA A 48 -5.23 -4.76 -14.35
C ALA A 48 -3.92 -5.47 -14.70
N THR A 49 -2.79 -4.88 -14.34
CA THR A 49 -1.48 -5.51 -14.46
C THR A 49 -0.62 -5.29 -13.21
N ALA A 50 0.48 -6.05 -13.09
CA ALA A 50 1.43 -5.93 -12.01
C ALA A 50 2.62 -5.09 -12.44
N PHE A 51 3.10 -4.22 -11.55
CA PHE A 51 4.37 -3.53 -11.75
C PHE A 51 5.53 -4.51 -11.54
N VAL A 52 6.38 -4.66 -12.55
CA VAL A 52 7.55 -5.52 -12.51
C VAL A 52 8.76 -4.66 -12.16
N GLU A 53 9.13 -4.70 -10.88
CA GLU A 53 10.33 -4.02 -10.41
C GLU A 53 11.59 -4.61 -11.02
N ARG A 54 12.52 -3.72 -11.35
CA ARG A 54 13.87 -4.08 -11.75
C ARG A 54 14.57 -4.83 -10.61
N SER A 55 15.20 -5.95 -10.96
CA SER A 55 15.96 -6.81 -10.05
C SER A 55 17.28 -7.22 -10.68
N GLY A 56 18.37 -7.26 -9.92
CA GLY A 56 19.65 -7.77 -10.40
C GLY A 56 20.84 -6.85 -10.12
N SER A 57 21.73 -6.72 -11.11
CA SER A 57 23.12 -6.23 -10.99
C SER A 57 23.28 -4.74 -10.64
N MET A 58 22.19 -3.96 -10.67
CA MET A 58 22.19 -2.49 -10.58
C MET A 58 23.00 -1.77 -11.69
N LEU A 59 23.53 -2.48 -12.69
CA LEU A 59 24.14 -1.87 -13.87
C LEU A 59 23.02 -1.44 -14.82
N TYR A 60 22.84 -0.14 -15.08
CA TYR A 60 21.80 0.47 -15.95
C TYR A 60 21.71 -0.19 -17.35
N SER A 61 21.09 -1.36 -17.43
CA SER A 61 21.02 -2.19 -18.63
C SER A 61 19.60 -2.70 -18.88
N PRO A 62 19.11 -2.68 -20.14
CA PRO A 62 17.92 -3.42 -20.56
C PRO A 62 17.86 -4.88 -20.13
N GLY A 63 19.03 -5.51 -19.99
CA GLY A 63 19.15 -6.90 -19.60
C GLY A 63 18.57 -7.22 -18.22
N ASP A 64 18.45 -6.25 -17.32
CA ASP A 64 17.96 -6.45 -15.95
C ASP A 64 16.46 -6.82 -15.88
N TYR A 65 15.69 -6.51 -16.92
CA TYR A 65 14.29 -6.96 -17.04
C TYR A 65 14.18 -8.37 -17.64
N THR A 66 15.24 -8.86 -18.28
CA THR A 66 15.23 -10.10 -19.06
C THR A 66 15.99 -11.26 -18.39
N ARG A 67 16.85 -10.97 -17.40
CA ARG A 67 17.80 -11.94 -16.80
C ARG A 67 17.70 -12.04 -15.27
N SER A 68 16.50 -12.38 -14.79
CA SER A 68 16.18 -13.07 -13.51
C SER A 68 15.89 -12.29 -12.20
N LYS A 69 14.95 -12.89 -11.43
CA LYS A 69 14.52 -12.69 -10.02
C LYS A 69 13.76 -11.41 -9.66
N HIS A 70 12.57 -11.23 -10.21
CA HIS A 70 11.62 -10.22 -9.72
C HIS A 70 11.42 -10.36 -8.20
N LYS A 71 11.42 -9.23 -7.48
CA LYS A 71 11.29 -9.18 -6.01
C LYS A 71 9.86 -9.54 -5.60
N VAL A 72 9.64 -10.82 -5.32
CA VAL A 72 8.37 -11.36 -4.81
C VAL A 72 8.32 -11.16 -3.29
N GLY A 73 7.54 -10.19 -2.83
CA GLY A 73 6.94 -10.15 -1.50
C GLY A 73 7.84 -10.25 -0.26
N GLU A 74 7.20 -10.21 0.91
CA GLU A 74 7.84 -10.37 2.22
C GLU A 74 8.24 -11.84 2.43
N ILE A 75 9.43 -12.20 1.95
CA ILE A 75 10.13 -13.42 2.33
C ILE A 75 10.75 -13.17 3.72
N PRO A 76 10.64 -14.10 4.69
CA PRO A 76 11.37 -13.99 5.95
C PRO A 76 12.86 -13.77 5.69
N VAL A 77 13.52 -12.87 6.44
CA VAL A 77 14.93 -12.49 6.25
C VAL A 77 15.85 -13.72 6.13
N SER A 78 15.56 -14.80 6.86
CA SER A 78 16.29 -16.07 6.82
C SER A 78 16.26 -16.82 5.48
N LYS A 79 15.36 -16.45 4.57
CA LYS A 79 15.21 -17.06 3.24
C LYS A 79 15.62 -16.12 2.11
N TRP A 80 16.03 -14.88 2.43
CA TRP A 80 16.53 -13.87 1.48
C TRP A 80 17.75 -14.37 0.70
N ASP A 81 18.63 -15.14 1.36
CA ASP A 81 19.86 -15.67 0.77
C ASP A 81 19.73 -17.07 0.13
N SER A 82 18.50 -17.62 0.08
CA SER A 82 18.32 -18.92 -0.55
C SER A 82 18.42 -18.78 -2.08
N LYS A 83 19.60 -19.12 -2.62
CA LYS A 83 19.83 -19.31 -4.07
C LYS A 83 18.77 -20.21 -4.76
N LYS A 84 17.99 -20.96 -3.98
CA LYS A 84 16.91 -21.86 -4.43
C LYS A 84 15.60 -21.21 -4.86
N GLY A 85 15.44 -19.88 -4.74
CA GLY A 85 14.44 -19.08 -5.48
C GLY A 85 12.97 -19.39 -5.16
N VAL A 86 12.16 -18.35 -5.02
CA VAL A 86 10.70 -18.51 -5.11
C VAL A 86 10.39 -18.98 -6.54
N LYS A 87 9.68 -20.10 -6.68
CA LYS A 87 9.36 -20.74 -7.98
C LYS A 87 8.09 -20.21 -8.64
N ASP A 88 7.22 -19.52 -7.90
CA ASP A 88 5.95 -19.05 -8.43
C ASP A 88 5.98 -17.54 -8.72
N THR A 89 6.16 -17.21 -9.99
CA THR A 89 6.18 -15.84 -10.53
C THR A 89 4.97 -15.57 -11.41
N LYS A 90 3.95 -16.43 -11.43
CA LYS A 90 2.78 -16.30 -12.33
C LYS A 90 2.10 -14.94 -12.22
N HIS A 91 2.04 -14.40 -11.01
CA HIS A 91 1.51 -13.08 -10.69
C HIS A 91 2.29 -11.89 -11.31
N LEU A 92 3.43 -12.14 -11.97
CA LEU A 92 4.27 -11.14 -12.64
C LEU A 92 4.46 -11.42 -14.13
N GLU A 93 4.01 -12.57 -14.65
CA GLU A 93 4.32 -13.01 -16.02
C GLU A 93 3.73 -12.08 -17.10
N GLN A 94 2.59 -11.44 -16.82
CA GLN A 94 1.97 -10.44 -17.69
C GLN A 94 2.12 -9.02 -17.13
N GLY A 95 3.07 -8.84 -16.21
CA GLY A 95 3.35 -7.54 -15.60
C GLY A 95 4.09 -6.60 -16.55
N ILE A 96 4.02 -5.31 -16.27
CA ILE A 96 4.68 -4.26 -17.03
C ILE A 96 5.84 -3.64 -16.25
N THR A 97 6.85 -3.18 -16.97
CA THR A 97 8.06 -2.60 -16.40
C THR A 97 7.99 -1.08 -16.35
N ALA A 98 8.95 -0.45 -15.66
CA ALA A 98 9.07 1.01 -15.67
C ALA A 98 9.35 1.57 -17.07
N ARG A 99 9.91 0.76 -17.98
CA ARG A 99 10.18 1.17 -19.37
C ARG A 99 8.90 1.25 -20.19
N ASP A 100 8.06 0.22 -20.07
CA ASP A 100 6.77 0.17 -20.76
C ASP A 100 5.89 1.37 -20.32
N ILE A 101 5.92 1.68 -19.02
CA ILE A 101 5.21 2.85 -18.46
C ILE A 101 5.82 4.16 -18.98
N ARG A 102 7.15 4.27 -19.05
CA ARG A 102 7.83 5.49 -19.52
C ARG A 102 7.52 5.81 -20.98
N GLU A 103 7.31 4.80 -21.82
CA GLU A 103 7.00 5.00 -23.24
C GLU A 103 5.64 5.68 -23.44
N ASN A 104 4.62 5.34 -22.64
CA ASN A 104 3.27 5.92 -22.73
C ASN A 104 2.66 6.18 -21.34
N PRO A 105 3.20 7.12 -20.54
CA PRO A 105 2.85 7.28 -19.12
C PRO A 105 1.39 7.65 -18.86
N GLU A 106 0.72 8.29 -19.81
CA GLU A 106 -0.69 8.66 -19.75
C GLU A 106 -1.64 7.46 -19.81
N GLU A 107 -1.22 6.34 -20.39
CA GLU A 107 -2.02 5.11 -20.48
C GLU A 107 -2.17 4.42 -19.13
N TYR A 108 -1.32 4.74 -18.15
CA TYR A 108 -1.23 3.98 -16.91
C TYR A 108 -1.69 4.78 -15.68
N LEU A 109 -2.24 4.05 -14.71
CA LEU A 109 -2.39 4.50 -13.33
C LEU A 109 -1.62 3.53 -12.43
N LEU A 110 -0.51 3.99 -11.89
CA LEU A 110 0.40 3.18 -11.08
C LEU A 110 0.13 3.32 -9.57
N GLN A 111 -0.06 2.19 -8.88
CA GLN A 111 0.14 2.08 -7.44
C GLN A 111 1.64 2.16 -7.14
N LEU A 112 2.05 3.22 -6.44
CA LEU A 112 3.44 3.41 -6.03
C LEU A 112 3.45 3.98 -4.61
N ASP A 113 3.89 3.19 -3.63
CA ASP A 113 4.07 3.66 -2.26
C ASP A 113 5.40 4.42 -2.10
N TYR A 114 5.51 5.23 -1.05
CA TYR A 114 6.73 5.98 -0.73
C TYR A 114 7.98 5.08 -0.68
N TYR A 115 7.86 3.88 -0.13
CA TYR A 115 8.96 2.92 -0.01
C TYR A 115 9.48 2.39 -1.35
N ARG A 116 8.72 2.59 -2.44
CA ARG A 116 9.10 2.26 -3.81
C ARG A 116 9.41 3.49 -4.68
N PHE A 117 9.51 4.70 -4.12
CA PHE A 117 9.85 5.91 -4.89
C PHE A 117 11.22 5.86 -5.58
N LYS A 118 12.12 4.96 -5.18
CA LYS A 118 13.34 4.68 -5.96
C LYS A 118 13.07 4.33 -7.42
N ASN A 119 11.89 3.75 -7.72
CA ASN A 119 11.50 3.43 -9.09
C ASN A 119 11.17 4.68 -9.93
N LEU A 120 10.98 5.86 -9.31
CA LEU A 120 10.79 7.12 -10.04
C LEU A 120 11.98 7.45 -10.94
N ILE A 121 13.18 6.98 -10.61
CA ILE A 121 14.38 7.13 -11.46
C ILE A 121 14.20 6.40 -12.80
N ASP A 122 13.62 5.20 -12.76
CA ASP A 122 13.35 4.37 -13.95
C ASP A 122 12.01 4.73 -14.61
N LEU A 123 11.04 5.28 -13.89
CA LEU A 123 9.77 5.76 -14.44
C LEU A 123 9.92 7.11 -15.14
N ASP A 124 10.74 8.01 -14.59
CA ASP A 124 10.96 9.38 -15.08
C ASP A 124 9.65 10.10 -15.46
N PRO A 125 8.75 10.31 -14.48
CA PRO A 125 7.39 10.80 -14.76
C PRO A 125 7.41 12.17 -15.44
N PRO A 126 6.55 12.40 -16.45
CA PRO A 126 6.49 13.69 -17.13
C PRO A 126 5.99 14.80 -16.19
N LYS A 127 6.34 16.04 -16.51
CA LYS A 127 5.82 17.22 -15.82
C LYS A 127 4.28 17.22 -15.82
N GLY A 128 3.69 17.66 -14.70
CA GLY A 128 2.24 17.60 -14.50
C GLY A 128 1.73 16.26 -13.98
N SER A 129 2.61 15.28 -13.75
CA SER A 129 2.26 14.03 -13.09
C SER A 129 1.63 14.27 -11.71
N THR A 130 0.64 13.45 -11.38
CA THR A 130 -0.09 13.54 -10.12
C THR A 130 0.22 12.38 -9.19
N TYR A 131 0.45 12.68 -7.92
CA TYR A 131 0.53 11.71 -6.83
C TYR A 131 -0.60 11.92 -5.82
N VAL A 132 -1.29 10.82 -5.54
CA VAL A 132 -2.42 10.75 -4.63
C VAL A 132 -2.03 9.90 -3.43
N ARG A 133 -2.17 10.42 -2.20
CA ARG A 133 -1.93 9.67 -0.96
C ARG A 133 -3.26 9.15 -0.42
N ALA A 134 -3.42 7.84 -0.47
CA ALA A 134 -4.58 7.11 0.01
C ALA A 134 -4.29 6.38 1.34
N GLN A 135 -3.56 7.06 2.22
CA GLN A 135 -3.08 6.56 3.51
C GLN A 135 -3.25 7.63 4.58
N SER A 136 -3.20 7.23 5.86
CA SER A 136 -3.31 8.15 6.99
C SER A 136 -2.21 9.21 6.96
N GLU A 137 -2.53 10.38 7.52
CA GLU A 137 -1.55 11.44 7.75
C GLU A 137 -0.55 11.02 8.84
N PRO A 138 0.65 11.62 8.87
CA PRO A 138 1.59 11.42 9.96
C PRO A 138 0.99 11.74 11.33
N PHE A 139 1.08 10.81 12.26
CA PHE A 139 0.63 10.99 13.66
C PHE A 139 1.77 10.79 14.67
N ASN A 140 2.99 10.54 14.19
CA ASN A 140 4.19 10.46 15.01
C ASN A 140 5.41 11.02 14.27
N ILE A 141 6.49 11.26 15.02
CA ILE A 141 7.73 11.87 14.51
C ILE A 141 8.38 11.08 13.37
N GLU A 142 8.35 9.73 13.42
CA GLU A 142 8.95 8.90 12.38
C GLU A 142 8.21 9.02 11.05
N MET A 143 6.88 9.12 11.13
CA MET A 143 6.02 9.37 9.98
C MET A 143 6.22 10.78 9.43
N GLU A 144 6.36 11.80 10.27
CA GLU A 144 6.65 13.17 9.81
C GLU A 144 7.98 13.26 9.06
N LEU A 145 9.01 12.54 9.52
CA LEU A 145 10.29 12.47 8.80
C LEU A 145 10.15 11.73 7.47
N SER A 146 9.31 10.69 7.41
CA SER A 146 9.01 9.97 6.17
C SER A 146 8.24 10.86 5.19
N GLU A 147 7.32 11.68 5.69
CA GLU A 147 6.56 12.64 4.91
C GLU A 147 7.47 13.71 4.29
N LYS A 148 8.40 14.27 5.07
CA LYS A 148 9.39 15.22 4.55
C LYS A 148 10.21 14.63 3.40
N ARG A 149 10.58 13.34 3.50
CA ARG A 149 11.28 12.63 2.43
C ARG A 149 10.37 12.43 1.21
N LEU A 150 9.12 12.02 1.42
CA LEU A 150 8.12 11.88 0.35
C LEU A 150 7.98 13.17 -0.46
N ILE A 151 7.75 14.31 0.22
CA ILE A 151 7.61 15.62 -0.42
C ILE A 151 8.89 16.01 -1.20
N ASN A 152 10.07 15.70 -0.65
CA ASN A 152 11.32 15.96 -1.36
C ASN A 152 11.46 15.14 -2.66
N TRP A 153 10.98 13.89 -2.69
CA TRP A 153 10.90 13.11 -3.92
C TRP A 153 9.92 13.71 -4.92
N LEU A 154 8.71 14.10 -4.47
CA LEU A 154 7.73 14.75 -5.36
C LEU A 154 8.30 16.04 -5.98
N ARG A 155 8.99 16.85 -5.17
CA ARG A 155 9.70 18.05 -5.64
C ARG A 155 10.79 17.72 -6.66
N HIS A 156 11.63 16.72 -6.40
CA HIS A 156 12.72 16.34 -7.30
C HIS A 156 12.21 15.93 -8.68
N PHE A 157 11.08 15.22 -8.74
CA PHE A 157 10.47 14.73 -9.98
C PHE A 157 9.38 15.64 -10.56
N ASN A 158 9.19 16.84 -10.01
CA ASN A 158 8.15 17.80 -10.44
C ASN A 158 6.72 17.20 -10.45
N ILE A 159 6.44 16.32 -9.49
CA ILE A 159 5.13 15.71 -9.28
C ILE A 159 4.30 16.64 -8.40
N ASN A 160 3.03 16.85 -8.74
CA ASN A 160 2.13 17.78 -8.02
C ASN A 160 2.66 19.23 -7.98
N GLU A 161 3.39 19.69 -9.01
CA GLU A 161 3.95 21.05 -9.06
C GLU A 161 2.86 22.13 -8.83
N GLY A 162 1.67 21.94 -9.40
CA GLY A 162 0.50 22.82 -9.20
C GLY A 162 -0.14 22.77 -7.80
N ASN A 163 0.29 21.85 -6.94
CA ASN A 163 -0.16 21.71 -5.54
C ASN A 163 1.02 21.85 -4.56
N ASN A 164 2.00 22.69 -4.89
CA ASN A 164 3.21 22.92 -4.06
C ASN A 164 3.96 21.62 -3.69
N TYR A 165 3.94 20.62 -4.59
CA TYR A 165 4.54 19.30 -4.39
C TYR A 165 3.92 18.48 -3.24
N GLU A 166 2.78 18.91 -2.69
CA GLU A 166 2.05 18.18 -1.66
C GLU A 166 1.21 17.05 -2.30
N PRO A 167 1.12 15.87 -1.67
CA PRO A 167 0.26 14.80 -2.14
C PRO A 167 -1.22 15.22 -2.11
N LEU A 168 -2.02 14.74 -3.07
CA LEU A 168 -3.47 14.86 -2.95
C LEU A 168 -3.97 13.85 -1.92
N GLN A 169 -4.50 14.32 -0.79
CA GLN A 169 -4.91 13.48 0.33
C GLN A 169 -6.32 12.91 0.14
N ILE A 170 -6.45 11.58 0.10
CA ILE A 170 -7.75 10.87 0.05
C ILE A 170 -7.74 9.62 0.94
N HIS A 171 -8.00 9.79 2.24
CA HIS A 171 -7.97 8.70 3.19
C HIS A 171 -9.34 8.45 3.82
N ALA A 172 -9.72 7.19 3.87
CA ALA A 172 -10.78 6.67 4.73
C ALA A 172 -10.10 5.71 5.71
N SER A 173 -10.44 5.84 7.00
CA SER A 173 -9.92 4.98 8.06
C SER A 173 -10.39 3.54 7.87
N GLY A 174 -9.52 2.56 8.14
CA GLY A 174 -9.91 1.16 8.27
C GLY A 174 -10.46 0.80 9.66
N HIS A 175 -10.47 1.75 10.60
CA HIS A 175 -11.03 1.61 11.95
C HIS A 175 -12.38 2.32 12.04
N ALA A 176 -13.33 1.69 12.72
CA ALA A 176 -14.57 2.32 13.15
C ALA A 176 -14.26 3.55 14.02
N CYS A 177 -15.08 4.60 13.89
CA CYS A 177 -14.94 5.80 14.71
C CYS A 177 -15.55 5.59 16.11
N GLY A 178 -15.24 6.47 17.06
CA GLY A 178 -15.72 6.38 18.45
C GLY A 178 -17.23 6.13 18.58
N PRO A 179 -18.10 6.90 17.90
CA PRO A 179 -19.54 6.66 17.90
C PRO A 179 -19.94 5.27 17.38
N GLU A 180 -19.37 4.80 16.27
CA GLU A 180 -19.66 3.46 15.72
C GLU A 180 -19.21 2.34 16.67
N ILE A 181 -18.08 2.54 17.36
CA ILE A 181 -17.60 1.62 18.40
C ILE A 181 -18.58 1.62 19.59
N GLN A 182 -19.05 2.78 20.04
CA GLN A 182 -20.01 2.87 21.14
C GLN A 182 -21.35 2.22 20.76
N ASP A 183 -21.88 2.49 19.57
CA ASP A 183 -23.10 1.87 19.04
C ASP A 183 -22.96 0.33 19.02
N MET A 184 -21.78 -0.19 18.67
CA MET A 184 -21.48 -1.63 18.73
C MET A 184 -21.48 -2.16 20.16
N ILE A 185 -20.89 -1.43 21.12
CA ILE A 185 -20.87 -1.82 22.55
C ILE A 185 -22.29 -1.87 23.09
N ASP A 186 -23.09 -0.83 22.86
CA ASP A 186 -24.46 -0.71 23.34
C ASP A 186 -25.37 -1.78 22.72
N ALA A 187 -25.13 -2.18 21.46
CA ALA A 187 -25.86 -3.26 20.81
C ALA A 187 -25.49 -4.66 21.32
N ILE A 188 -24.24 -4.88 21.72
CA ILE A 188 -23.75 -6.17 22.24
C ILE A 188 -24.10 -6.36 23.73
N GLU A 189 -24.19 -5.26 24.48
CA GLU A 189 -24.40 -5.24 25.94
C GLU A 189 -23.40 -6.13 26.70
N PRO A 190 -22.07 -5.95 26.53
CA PRO A 190 -21.08 -6.85 27.12
C PRO A 190 -21.00 -6.67 28.64
N LYS A 191 -20.96 -7.80 29.39
CA LYS A 191 -20.72 -7.76 30.85
C LYS A 191 -19.31 -7.30 31.23
N LYS A 192 -18.34 -7.52 30.34
CA LYS A 192 -16.93 -7.12 30.48
C LYS A 192 -16.46 -6.60 29.12
N LEU A 193 -15.98 -5.37 29.06
CA LEU A 193 -15.40 -4.73 27.87
C LEU A 193 -13.88 -4.59 28.07
N ILE A 194 -13.08 -5.04 27.11
CA ILE A 194 -11.61 -4.96 27.15
C ILE A 194 -11.13 -4.19 25.92
N PRO A 195 -10.85 -2.88 26.02
CA PRO A 195 -10.36 -2.09 24.90
C PRO A 195 -8.94 -2.51 24.51
N ILE A 196 -8.75 -2.99 23.28
CA ILE A 196 -7.45 -3.34 22.72
C ILE A 196 -7.17 -2.52 21.45
N HIS A 197 -5.90 -2.46 21.04
CA HIS A 197 -5.49 -1.75 19.82
C HIS A 197 -5.82 -0.25 19.83
N THR A 198 -5.70 0.38 21.00
CA THR A 198 -5.88 1.83 21.25
C THR A 198 -4.75 2.33 22.17
N GLU A 199 -4.40 3.61 22.06
CA GLU A 199 -3.51 4.30 23.03
C GLU A 199 -4.30 4.93 24.20
N SER A 200 -5.62 5.00 24.08
CA SER A 200 -6.53 5.59 25.07
C SER A 200 -7.65 4.62 25.47
N PRO A 201 -7.33 3.52 26.18
CA PRO A 201 -8.34 2.58 26.67
C PRO A 201 -9.34 3.22 27.64
N GLU A 202 -8.95 4.27 28.36
CA GLU A 202 -9.75 5.02 29.33
C GLU A 202 -10.95 5.75 28.70
N MET A 203 -10.98 5.90 27.37
CA MET A 203 -12.04 6.59 26.64
C MET A 203 -13.26 5.69 26.36
N PHE A 204 -13.19 4.40 26.67
CA PHE A 204 -14.25 3.44 26.40
C PHE A 204 -15.24 3.36 27.56
N GLU A 205 -16.53 3.46 27.25
CA GLU A 205 -17.60 3.37 28.24
C GLU A 205 -18.43 2.09 28.02
N ASN A 206 -18.83 1.43 29.12
CA ASN A 206 -19.70 0.27 29.08
C ASN A 206 -20.84 0.42 30.08
N GLY A 207 -22.01 0.84 29.62
CA GLY A 207 -23.21 0.98 30.48
C GLY A 207 -23.77 -0.36 30.99
N HIS A 208 -23.34 -1.48 30.43
CA HIS A 208 -23.90 -2.82 30.67
C HIS A 208 -22.99 -3.72 31.52
N GLY A 209 -21.81 -3.23 31.91
CA GLY A 209 -20.82 -4.04 32.61
C GLY A 209 -19.54 -3.31 32.97
N GLU A 210 -18.51 -4.08 33.30
CA GLU A 210 -17.18 -3.57 33.66
C GLU A 210 -16.38 -3.20 32.40
N VAL A 211 -15.53 -2.19 32.49
CA VAL A 211 -14.45 -1.92 31.54
C VAL A 211 -13.14 -2.34 32.21
N ILE A 212 -12.39 -3.23 31.57
CA ILE A 212 -11.11 -3.75 32.05
C ILE A 212 -10.03 -3.22 31.12
N GLU A 213 -9.22 -2.30 31.64
CA GLU A 213 -8.04 -1.80 30.93
C GLU A 213 -6.96 -2.88 30.89
N PRO A 214 -6.55 -3.35 29.70
CA PRO A 214 -5.58 -4.44 29.61
C PRO A 214 -4.16 -3.94 29.89
N GLU A 215 -3.42 -4.67 30.72
CA GLU A 215 -1.98 -4.49 30.91
C GLU A 215 -1.19 -5.56 30.17
N MET A 216 -0.09 -5.16 29.51
CA MET A 216 0.74 -6.07 28.73
C MET A 216 1.30 -7.19 29.60
N GLY A 217 1.01 -8.45 29.23
CA GLY A 217 1.48 -9.64 29.93
C GLY A 217 0.65 -10.03 31.16
N GLN A 218 -0.42 -9.32 31.49
CA GLN A 218 -1.36 -9.72 32.54
C GLN A 218 -2.47 -10.61 31.98
N ASN A 219 -2.93 -11.55 32.82
CA ASN A 219 -4.08 -12.39 32.53
C ASN A 219 -5.35 -11.71 33.05
N ILE A 220 -6.43 -11.81 32.27
CA ILE A 220 -7.77 -11.37 32.68
C ILE A 220 -8.59 -12.62 33.01
N GLU A 221 -9.10 -12.70 34.25
CA GLU A 221 -9.93 -13.83 34.70
C GLU A 221 -11.41 -13.58 34.35
N PHE A 222 -12.07 -14.63 33.84
CA PHE A 222 -13.45 -14.57 33.33
C PHE A 222 -14.45 -15.23 34.26
#